data_AF-A0A557QW76-F1
#
_entry.id   AF-A0A557QW76-F1
#
_cell.length_a   1.000
_cell.length_b   1.000
_cell.length_c   1.000
_cell.angle_alpha   90.00
_cell.angle_beta   90.00
_cell.angle_gamma   90.00
#
_symmetry.space_group_name_H-M   'P 1'
#
loop_
_entity.id
_entity.type
_entity.pdbx_description
1 polymer ?
#
loop_
_entity_poly.entity_id
_entity_poly.type
_entity_poly.pdbx_seq_one_letter_code
_entity_poly.pdbx_strand_id
1 'polypeptide(L)'
;MTLASGQALDFDLGAHEADDNMAALASGQRLAIAGVLGYFVGAAFQTRGFFVFALLLLASFVCLCIGAVRITRALGYSLPARVLVVLGLLAPLLNLITLLLVSNRATSALRVNGWQVGLLGASGGRGFWFKAVCVGLVLLAVGAALDYKWKGVRFEAASSVSGLAADFNRSVGAPRMVSPGVRIEGADAHGGDFRVRMRLLEFTGNALRPEQRIQMREVAAQAICKLPAAIRSAFDKHKARLMYQIENSRGDSIAQILVTLDSCQ
;
A
#
# COMPACT_ATOMS: atom_id res chain seq x y z
N MET A 1 -56.82 -0.18 48.19
CA MET A 1 -56.07 0.94 47.54
C MET A 1 -54.61 0.52 47.46
N THR A 2 -53.92 0.96 46.39
CA THR A 2 -52.48 0.83 46.05
C THR A 2 -51.94 -0.52 45.56
N LEU A 3 -52.21 -0.85 44.28
CA LEU A 3 -51.43 -1.79 43.45
C LEU A 3 -51.40 -1.28 41.98
N ALA A 4 -50.82 -0.10 41.73
CA ALA A 4 -50.76 0.49 40.37
C ALA A 4 -49.44 1.22 40.04
N SER A 5 -48.37 1.04 40.82
CA SER A 5 -47.09 1.75 40.61
C SER A 5 -46.00 0.93 39.90
N GLY A 6 -46.20 -0.36 39.63
CA GLY A 6 -45.18 -1.23 39.04
C GLY A 6 -45.08 -1.22 37.51
N GLN A 7 -46.17 -0.92 36.78
CA GLN A 7 -46.18 -1.01 35.31
C GLN A 7 -45.66 0.26 34.60
N ALA A 8 -45.67 1.42 35.27
CA ALA A 8 -45.22 2.66 34.64
C ALA A 8 -43.68 2.76 34.53
N LEU A 9 -42.95 2.18 35.48
CA LEU A 9 -41.48 2.18 35.49
C LEU A 9 -40.87 1.23 34.44
N ASP A 10 -41.53 0.10 34.16
CA ASP A 10 -41.06 -0.88 33.16
C ASP A 10 -41.26 -0.35 31.72
N PHE A 11 -42.30 0.45 31.49
CA PHE A 11 -42.55 1.11 30.21
C PHE A 11 -41.55 2.25 29.92
N ASP A 12 -41.13 2.99 30.96
CA ASP A 12 -40.20 4.12 30.84
C ASP A 12 -38.75 3.66 30.59
N LEU A 13 -38.33 2.55 31.23
CA LEU A 13 -37.04 1.90 30.97
C LEU A 13 -36.94 1.32 29.55
N GLY A 14 -38.02 0.70 29.05
CA GLY A 14 -38.07 0.17 27.69
C GLY A 14 -38.05 1.24 26.60
N ALA A 15 -38.67 2.41 26.85
CA ALA A 15 -38.63 3.55 25.95
C ALA A 15 -37.23 4.15 25.83
N HIS A 16 -36.48 4.25 26.94
CA HIS A 16 -35.11 4.76 26.93
C HIS A 16 -34.12 3.81 26.22
N GLU A 17 -34.25 2.49 26.44
CA GLU A 17 -33.45 1.51 25.70
C GLU A 17 -33.77 1.48 24.19
N ALA A 18 -35.03 1.69 23.82
CA ALA A 18 -35.43 1.77 22.41
C ALA A 18 -34.82 3.00 21.71
N ASP A 19 -34.84 4.17 22.36
CA ASP A 19 -34.27 5.41 21.82
C ASP A 19 -32.74 5.34 21.69
N ASP A 20 -32.04 4.74 22.66
CA ASP A 20 -30.58 4.56 22.61
C ASP A 20 -30.15 3.60 21.49
N ASN A 21 -30.91 2.53 21.27
CA ASN A 21 -30.67 1.59 20.18
C ASN A 21 -30.91 2.24 18.80
N MET A 22 -31.94 3.09 18.69
CA MET A 22 -32.23 3.86 17.48
C MET A 22 -31.12 4.88 17.16
N ALA A 23 -30.62 5.59 18.18
CA ALA A 23 -29.50 6.52 18.04
C ALA A 23 -28.20 5.80 17.65
N ALA A 24 -27.95 4.61 18.20
CA ALA A 24 -26.83 3.76 17.82
C ALA A 24 -26.92 3.28 16.37
N LEU A 25 -28.13 2.94 15.91
CA LEU A 25 -28.39 2.53 14.53
C LEU A 25 -28.13 3.66 13.52
N ALA A 26 -28.67 4.85 13.80
CA ALA A 26 -28.51 6.03 12.93
C ALA A 26 -27.05 6.48 12.85
N SER A 27 -26.32 6.45 13.96
CA SER A 27 -24.88 6.76 13.97
C SER A 27 -24.05 5.70 13.26
N GLY A 28 -24.40 4.41 13.38
CA GLY A 28 -23.76 3.31 12.67
C GLY A 28 -23.92 3.41 11.14
N GLN A 29 -25.13 3.72 10.66
CA GLN A 29 -25.40 3.91 9.23
C GLN A 29 -24.59 5.06 8.64
N ARG A 30 -24.51 6.20 9.35
CA ARG A 30 -23.69 7.34 8.93
C ARG A 30 -22.20 7.01 8.85
N LEU A 31 -21.67 6.21 9.78
CA LEU A 31 -20.28 5.72 9.78
C LEU A 31 -20.00 4.79 8.59
N ALA A 32 -20.93 3.87 8.29
CA ALA A 32 -20.80 2.98 7.13
C ALA A 32 -20.79 3.77 5.81
N ILE A 33 -21.70 4.72 5.64
CA ILE A 33 -21.74 5.60 4.45
C ILE A 33 -20.47 6.43 4.34
N ALA A 34 -19.99 7.02 5.44
CA ALA A 34 -18.75 7.80 5.46
C ALA A 34 -17.53 6.94 5.08
N GLY A 35 -17.48 5.68 5.51
CA GLY A 35 -16.42 4.74 5.11
C GLY A 35 -16.42 4.46 3.60
N VAL A 36 -17.59 4.23 3.00
CA VAL A 36 -17.72 4.00 1.56
C VAL A 36 -17.33 5.25 0.75
N LEU A 37 -17.82 6.43 1.15
CA LEU A 37 -17.44 7.69 0.51
C LEU A 37 -15.93 7.97 0.65
N GLY A 38 -15.38 7.71 1.84
CA GLY A 38 -13.95 7.84 2.10
C GLY A 38 -13.10 6.96 1.19
N TYR A 39 -13.57 5.76 0.85
CA TYR A 39 -12.89 4.87 -0.10
C TYR A 39 -12.86 5.48 -1.52
N PHE A 40 -13.98 5.99 -2.02
CA PHE A 40 -14.02 6.64 -3.35
C PHE A 40 -13.16 7.91 -3.39
N VAL A 41 -13.21 8.72 -2.34
CA VAL A 41 -12.31 9.88 -2.20
C VAL A 41 -10.86 9.42 -2.18
N GLY A 42 -10.52 8.40 -1.39
CA GLY A 42 -9.18 7.80 -1.38
C GLY A 42 -8.70 7.37 -2.76
N ALA A 43 -9.54 6.65 -3.51
CA ALA A 43 -9.24 6.21 -4.87
C ALA A 43 -8.97 7.38 -5.83
N ALA A 44 -9.72 8.48 -5.73
CA ALA A 44 -9.46 9.69 -6.53
C ALA A 44 -8.11 10.35 -6.20
N PHE A 45 -7.58 10.13 -5.00
CA PHE A 45 -6.28 10.63 -4.55
C PHE A 45 -5.12 9.64 -4.75
N GLN A 46 -5.37 8.46 -5.34
CA GLN A 46 -4.34 7.44 -5.60
C GLN A 46 -3.14 7.99 -6.39
N THR A 47 -3.37 8.98 -7.26
CA THR A 47 -2.33 9.61 -8.09
C THR A 47 -1.48 10.65 -7.35
N ARG A 48 -1.91 11.14 -6.17
CA ARG A 48 -1.20 12.21 -5.45
C ARG A 48 -0.10 11.72 -4.51
N GLY A 49 -0.19 10.48 -4.02
CA GLY A 49 0.82 9.92 -3.12
C GLY A 49 0.37 8.63 -2.46
N PHE A 50 1.34 7.74 -2.19
CA PHE A 50 1.08 6.43 -1.60
C PHE A 50 0.59 6.57 -0.15
N PHE A 51 1.20 7.46 0.63
CA PHE A 51 0.85 7.62 2.04
C PHE A 51 -0.51 8.29 2.22
N VAL A 52 -0.84 9.29 1.40
CA VAL A 52 -2.19 9.88 1.37
C VAL A 52 -3.25 8.83 1.08
N PHE A 53 -3.04 8.01 0.05
CA PHE A 53 -3.96 6.93 -0.32
C PHE A 53 -4.12 5.91 0.82
N ALA A 54 -3.01 5.43 1.37
CA ALA A 54 -3.02 4.41 2.43
C ALA A 54 -3.75 4.88 3.69
N LEU A 55 -3.53 6.13 4.13
CA LEU A 55 -4.20 6.69 5.31
C LEU A 55 -5.70 6.87 5.12
N LEU A 56 -6.13 7.38 3.96
CA LEU A 56 -7.55 7.52 3.64
C LEU A 56 -8.24 6.16 3.57
N LEU A 57 -7.59 5.17 2.95
CA LEU A 57 -8.12 3.82 2.83
C LEU A 57 -8.24 3.14 4.21
N LEU A 58 -7.22 3.29 5.06
CA LEU A 58 -7.23 2.77 6.43
C LEU A 58 -8.35 3.41 7.27
N ALA A 59 -8.47 4.74 7.24
CA ALA A 59 -9.51 5.45 7.97
C ALA A 59 -10.92 5.06 7.49
N SER A 60 -11.08 4.90 6.18
CA SER A 60 -12.33 4.44 5.56
C SER A 60 -12.70 3.04 6.02
N PHE A 61 -11.72 2.12 6.04
CA PHE A 61 -11.90 0.76 6.52
C PHE A 61 -12.30 0.72 8.02
N VAL A 62 -11.64 1.51 8.87
CA VAL A 62 -11.99 1.60 10.29
C VAL A 62 -13.41 2.13 10.49
N CYS A 63 -13.81 3.19 9.78
CA CYS A 63 -15.17 3.72 9.84
C CYS A 63 -16.21 2.69 9.42
N LEU A 64 -15.92 1.93 8.37
CA LEU A 64 -16.76 0.86 7.85
C LEU A 64 -16.95 -0.26 8.88
N CYS A 65 -15.86 -0.72 9.50
CA CYS A 65 -15.89 -1.74 10.54
C CYS A 65 -16.68 -1.28 11.78
N ILE A 66 -16.42 -0.06 12.26
CA ILE A 66 -17.16 0.50 13.41
C ILE A 66 -18.64 0.64 13.07
N GLY A 67 -18.98 1.14 11.88
CA GLY A 67 -20.35 1.24 11.40
C GLY A 67 -21.06 -0.12 11.38
N ALA A 68 -20.43 -1.14 10.80
CA ALA A 68 -20.97 -2.50 10.73
C ALA A 68 -21.18 -3.12 12.12
N VAL A 69 -20.21 -2.99 13.03
CA VAL A 69 -20.33 -3.50 14.41
C VAL A 69 -21.44 -2.78 15.17
N ARG A 70 -21.57 -1.46 15.01
CA ARG A 70 -22.60 -0.67 15.71
C ARG A 70 -24.00 -1.00 15.21
N ILE A 71 -24.17 -1.15 13.90
CA ILE A 71 -25.47 -1.53 13.32
C ILE A 71 -25.84 -2.95 13.75
N THR A 72 -24.93 -3.93 13.61
CA THR A 72 -25.22 -5.32 14.01
C THR A 72 -25.48 -5.50 15.50
N ARG A 73 -24.86 -4.68 16.36
CA ARG A 73 -25.21 -4.59 17.79
C ARG A 73 -26.64 -4.09 18.00
N ALA A 74 -27.01 -2.99 17.35
CA ALA A 74 -28.34 -2.40 17.47
C ALA A 74 -29.47 -3.28 16.90
N LEU A 75 -29.18 -4.15 15.91
CA LEU A 75 -30.13 -5.16 15.42
C LEU A 75 -30.21 -6.44 16.29
N GLY A 76 -29.45 -6.53 17.40
CA GLY A 76 -29.48 -7.71 18.26
C GLY A 76 -28.83 -8.97 17.65
N TYR A 77 -27.95 -8.83 16.66
CA TYR A 77 -27.31 -9.99 16.03
C TYR A 77 -26.38 -10.71 17.03
N SER A 78 -26.35 -12.04 16.96
CA SER A 78 -25.42 -12.87 17.73
C SER A 78 -23.97 -12.63 17.32
N LEU A 79 -23.04 -12.80 18.28
CA LEU A 79 -21.58 -12.64 18.06
C LEU A 79 -21.04 -13.35 16.79
N PRO A 80 -21.40 -14.61 16.49
CA PRO A 80 -20.95 -15.26 15.26
C PRO A 80 -21.49 -14.61 13.98
N ALA A 81 -22.75 -14.14 14.00
CA ALA A 81 -23.32 -13.43 12.86
C ALA A 81 -22.63 -12.07 12.63
N ARG A 82 -22.15 -11.42 13.69
CA ARG A 82 -21.34 -10.18 13.58
C ARG A 82 -20.00 -10.44 12.90
N VAL A 83 -19.30 -11.52 13.30
CA VAL A 83 -18.02 -11.91 12.68
C VAL A 83 -18.21 -12.23 11.20
N LEU A 84 -19.28 -12.95 10.85
CA LEU A 84 -19.62 -13.23 9.45
C LEU A 84 -19.87 -11.96 8.62
N VAL A 85 -20.56 -10.97 9.18
CA VAL A 85 -20.76 -9.68 8.50
C VAL A 85 -19.41 -8.99 8.26
N VAL A 86 -18.56 -8.88 9.29
CA VAL A 86 -17.22 -8.27 9.17
C VAL A 86 -16.32 -9.02 8.19
N LEU A 87 -16.37 -10.36 8.17
CA LEU A 87 -15.65 -11.15 7.16
C LEU A 87 -16.23 -10.93 5.76
N GLY A 88 -17.54 -10.76 5.63
CA GLY A 88 -18.19 -10.38 4.38
C GLY A 88 -17.73 -9.02 3.84
N LEU A 89 -17.35 -8.08 4.72
CA LEU A 89 -16.80 -6.78 4.34
C LEU A 89 -15.41 -6.88 3.68
N LEU A 90 -14.64 -7.96 3.91
CA LEU A 90 -13.33 -8.16 3.25
C LEU A 90 -13.47 -8.51 1.76
N ALA A 91 -14.60 -9.08 1.34
CA ALA A 91 -14.86 -9.39 -0.05
C ALA A 91 -15.60 -8.21 -0.71
N PRO A 92 -15.01 -7.47 -1.66
CA PRO A 92 -15.55 -6.20 -2.16
C PRO A 92 -17.00 -6.28 -2.68
N LEU A 93 -17.35 -7.40 -3.34
CA LEU A 93 -18.71 -7.65 -3.83
C LEU A 93 -19.69 -7.96 -2.68
N LEU A 94 -19.27 -8.78 -1.71
CA LEU A 94 -20.09 -9.09 -0.53
C LEU A 94 -20.25 -7.88 0.39
N ASN A 95 -19.24 -7.01 0.47
CA ASN A 95 -19.29 -5.75 1.19
C ASN A 95 -20.42 -4.86 0.66
N LEU A 96 -20.52 -4.66 -0.66
CA LEU A 96 -21.58 -3.83 -1.24
C LEU A 96 -22.97 -4.41 -0.94
N ILE A 97 -23.14 -5.73 -1.08
CA ILE A 97 -24.41 -6.42 -0.84
C ILE A 97 -24.80 -6.38 0.64
N THR A 98 -23.86 -6.67 1.55
CA THR A 98 -24.11 -6.64 2.99
C THR A 98 -24.43 -5.22 3.46
N LEU A 99 -23.72 -4.22 2.97
CA LEU A 99 -23.98 -2.82 3.32
C LEU A 99 -25.35 -2.36 2.79
N LEU A 100 -25.75 -2.80 1.59
CA LEU A 100 -27.08 -2.53 1.04
C LEU A 100 -28.19 -3.20 1.86
N LEU A 101 -28.04 -4.49 2.19
CA LEU A 101 -29.00 -5.24 3.00
C LEU A 101 -29.17 -4.64 4.41
N VAL A 102 -28.04 -4.33 5.05
CA VAL A 102 -27.99 -3.74 6.39
C VAL A 102 -28.56 -2.32 6.36
N SER A 103 -28.20 -1.50 5.36
CA SER A 103 -28.75 -0.15 5.19
C SER A 103 -30.26 -0.19 4.94
N ASN A 104 -30.75 -1.10 4.09
CA ASN A 104 -32.19 -1.24 3.84
C ASN A 104 -32.94 -1.66 5.11
N ARG A 105 -32.42 -2.63 5.88
CA ARG A 105 -33.03 -3.03 7.15
C ARG A 105 -33.02 -1.91 8.19
N ALA A 106 -31.91 -1.19 8.31
CA ALA A 106 -31.80 -0.06 9.22
C ALA A 106 -32.77 1.08 8.83
N THR A 107 -32.89 1.37 7.53
CA THR A 107 -33.79 2.40 7.01
C THR A 107 -35.26 2.01 7.21
N SER A 108 -35.62 0.75 7.00
CA SER A 108 -36.97 0.25 7.32
C SER A 108 -37.28 0.35 8.81
N ALA A 109 -36.34 -0.06 9.68
CA ALA A 109 -36.51 0.06 11.13
C ALA A 109 -36.67 1.52 11.59
N LEU A 110 -35.89 2.46 11.03
CA LEU A 110 -35.99 3.88 11.34
C LEU A 110 -37.32 4.50 10.86
N ARG A 111 -37.82 4.11 9.68
CA ARG A 111 -39.10 4.61 9.14
C ARG A 111 -40.30 4.16 9.97
N VAL A 112 -40.29 2.91 10.44
CA VAL A 112 -41.36 2.38 11.29
C VAL A 112 -41.48 3.16 12.60
N ASN A 113 -40.38 3.77 13.07
CA ASN A 113 -40.33 4.57 14.29
C ASN A 113 -40.47 6.09 14.04
N GLY A 114 -40.97 6.50 12.87
CA GLY A 114 -41.30 7.90 12.58
C GLY A 114 -40.13 8.83 12.25
N TRP A 115 -38.91 8.29 12.06
CA TRP A 115 -37.74 9.11 11.72
C TRP A 115 -37.71 9.49 10.24
N GLN A 116 -37.46 10.77 9.93
CA GLN A 116 -37.18 11.21 8.56
C GLN A 116 -35.76 10.77 8.14
N VAL A 117 -35.71 9.75 7.28
CA VAL A 117 -34.48 9.25 6.64
C VAL A 117 -34.35 9.81 5.23
N GLY A 118 -33.32 10.64 5.01
CA GLY A 118 -32.91 11.11 3.68
C GLY A 118 -31.83 10.23 3.06
N LEU A 119 -31.36 10.59 1.85
CA LEU A 119 -30.35 9.84 1.08
C LEU A 119 -29.00 9.68 1.82
N LEU A 120 -28.74 10.49 2.85
CA LEU A 120 -27.52 10.51 3.66
C LEU A 120 -27.75 10.05 5.12
N GLY A 121 -28.85 9.35 5.38
CA GLY A 121 -29.25 8.87 6.71
C GLY A 121 -30.27 9.78 7.41
N ALA A 122 -30.56 9.47 8.68
CA ALA A 122 -31.53 10.22 9.49
C ALA A 122 -31.19 11.72 9.54
N SER A 123 -32.16 12.57 9.24
CA SER A 123 -32.05 14.03 9.32
C SER A 123 -31.97 14.47 10.79
N GLY A 124 -30.79 14.92 11.25
CA GLY A 124 -30.67 15.44 12.63
C GLY A 124 -29.25 15.75 13.14
N GLY A 125 -28.19 15.27 12.46
CA GLY A 125 -26.82 15.42 12.96
C GLY A 125 -25.90 16.23 12.06
N ARG A 126 -26.09 17.55 11.93
CA ARG A 126 -25.16 18.44 11.20
C ARG A 126 -23.71 18.36 11.72
N GLY A 127 -23.52 18.11 13.02
CA GLY A 127 -22.19 18.01 13.65
C GLY A 127 -21.38 16.77 13.24
N PHE A 128 -22.02 15.69 12.77
CA PHE A 128 -21.31 14.47 12.36
C PHE A 128 -20.53 14.71 11.06
N TRP A 129 -21.19 15.26 10.04
CA TRP A 129 -20.57 15.51 8.73
C TRP A 129 -19.42 16.51 8.83
N PHE A 130 -19.55 17.53 9.67
CA PHE A 130 -18.46 18.46 9.95
C PHE A 130 -17.23 17.75 10.55
N LYS A 131 -17.44 16.91 11.58
CA LYS A 131 -16.35 16.12 12.18
C LYS A 131 -15.69 15.17 11.17
N ALA A 132 -16.49 14.50 10.34
CA ALA A 132 -15.97 13.59 9.30
C ALA A 132 -15.09 14.33 8.28
N VAL A 133 -15.53 15.51 7.81
CA VAL A 133 -14.75 16.35 6.90
C VAL A 133 -13.47 16.85 7.56
N CYS A 134 -13.52 17.31 8.81
CA CYS A 134 -12.32 17.73 9.54
C CYS A 134 -11.30 16.60 9.68
N VAL A 135 -11.73 15.39 10.04
CA VAL A 135 -10.85 14.22 10.13
C VAL A 135 -10.25 13.89 8.76
N GLY A 136 -11.05 13.92 7.70
CA GLY A 136 -10.58 13.73 6.33
C GLY A 136 -9.50 14.75 5.92
N LEU A 137 -9.68 16.03 6.26
CA LEU A 137 -8.69 17.08 5.99
C LEU A 137 -7.41 16.90 6.79
N VAL A 138 -7.51 16.52 8.07
CA VAL A 138 -6.34 16.22 8.90
C VAL A 138 -5.56 15.04 8.34
N LEU A 139 -6.24 13.95 7.95
CA LEU A 139 -5.59 12.79 7.33
C LEU A 139 -4.92 13.14 6.00
N LEU A 140 -5.57 13.97 5.18
CA LEU A 140 -4.98 14.49 3.94
C LEU A 140 -3.71 15.29 4.23
N ALA A 141 -3.73 16.20 5.21
CA ALA A 141 -2.57 17.00 5.58
C ALA A 141 -1.42 16.14 6.12
N VAL A 142 -1.71 15.17 6.99
CA VAL A 142 -0.72 14.22 7.53
C VAL A 142 -0.13 13.36 6.42
N GLY A 143 -0.97 12.81 5.53
CA GLY A 143 -0.51 12.02 4.40
C GLY A 143 0.38 12.82 3.46
N ALA A 144 0.01 14.07 3.16
CA ALA A 144 0.81 14.95 2.33
C ALA A 144 2.15 15.32 2.99
N ALA A 145 2.18 15.53 4.31
CA ALA A 145 3.40 15.77 5.06
C ALA A 145 4.33 14.54 5.08
N LEU A 146 3.77 13.33 5.22
CA LEU A 146 4.53 12.08 5.13
C LEU A 146 5.07 11.86 3.71
N ASP A 147 4.26 12.05 2.68
CA ASP A 147 4.69 11.99 1.28
C ASP A 147 5.77 13.06 0.97
N TYR A 148 5.67 14.26 1.55
CA TYR A 148 6.69 15.30 1.40
C TYR A 148 8.02 14.88 2.06
N LYS A 149 7.97 14.36 3.29
CA LYS A 149 9.16 13.89 4.01
C LYS A 149 9.80 12.66 3.33
N TRP A 150 9.00 11.77 2.76
CA TRP A 150 9.47 10.57 2.06
C TRP A 150 9.90 10.81 0.62
N LYS A 151 9.47 11.90 -0.03
CA LYS A 151 10.00 12.28 -1.35
C LYS A 151 11.51 12.56 -1.31
N GLY A 152 12.06 12.94 -0.17
CA GLY A 152 13.52 13.04 0.05
C GLY A 152 14.26 11.71 0.20
N VAL A 153 13.54 10.58 0.31
CA VAL A 153 14.10 9.22 0.43
C VAL A 153 13.84 8.40 -0.84
N ARG A 154 13.26 9.00 -1.89
CA ARG A 154 13.31 8.38 -3.21
C ARG A 154 14.77 8.20 -3.57
N PHE A 155 15.10 7.01 -4.08
CA PHE A 155 16.24 6.84 -4.99
C PHE A 155 16.14 7.97 -6.00
N GLU A 156 16.86 9.08 -5.77
CA GLU A 156 17.17 10.01 -6.83
C GLU A 156 17.74 9.10 -7.90
N ALA A 157 17.04 8.94 -9.02
CA ALA A 157 17.65 8.32 -10.19
C ALA A 157 18.93 9.12 -10.39
N ALA A 158 20.04 8.54 -9.97
CA ALA A 158 21.16 9.33 -9.52
C ALA A 158 21.55 10.27 -10.64
N SER A 159 21.59 11.57 -10.34
CA SER A 159 21.98 12.59 -11.33
C SER A 159 23.38 12.35 -11.89
N SER A 160 24.15 11.47 -11.23
CA SER A 160 25.48 11.03 -11.59
C SER A 160 25.58 9.50 -11.62
N VAL A 161 26.43 8.98 -12.52
CA VAL A 161 26.74 7.54 -12.65
C VAL A 161 27.28 6.95 -11.32
N SER A 162 27.93 7.77 -10.49
CA SER A 162 28.40 7.38 -9.16
C SER A 162 27.28 7.07 -8.17
N GLY A 163 26.18 7.84 -8.19
CA GLY A 163 25.05 7.54 -7.33
C GLY A 163 24.32 6.27 -7.80
N LEU A 164 24.28 6.04 -9.12
CA LEU A 164 23.71 4.81 -9.68
C LEU A 164 24.51 3.59 -9.21
N ALA A 165 25.84 3.71 -9.14
CA ALA A 165 26.71 2.66 -8.61
C ALA A 165 26.47 2.41 -7.11
N ALA A 166 26.29 3.46 -6.31
CA ALA A 166 25.95 3.33 -4.89
C ALA A 166 24.58 2.66 -4.67
N ASP A 167 23.58 3.00 -5.48
CA ASP A 167 22.25 2.40 -5.43
C ASP A 167 22.27 0.93 -5.87
N PHE A 168 23.03 0.62 -6.91
CA PHE A 168 23.28 -0.75 -7.34
C PHE A 168 23.92 -1.57 -6.20
N ASN A 169 24.96 -1.05 -5.55
CA ASN A 169 25.62 -1.73 -4.43
C ASN A 169 24.66 -2.00 -3.27
N ARG A 170 23.81 -1.03 -2.92
CA ARG A 170 22.78 -1.19 -1.89
C ARG A 170 21.73 -2.24 -2.26
N SER A 171 21.25 -2.23 -3.50
CA SER A 171 20.21 -3.15 -3.96
C SER A 171 20.69 -4.60 -4.12
N VAL A 172 21.91 -4.81 -4.58
CA VAL A 172 22.51 -6.15 -4.73
C VAL A 172 23.05 -6.68 -3.40
N GLY A 173 23.32 -5.78 -2.44
CA GLY A 173 23.96 -6.09 -1.16
C GLY A 173 25.43 -6.41 -1.34
N ALA A 174 26.13 -5.66 -2.20
CA ALA A 174 27.55 -5.89 -2.47
C ALA A 174 28.43 -5.52 -1.26
N PRO A 175 29.48 -6.31 -0.94
CA PRO A 175 29.91 -7.51 -1.67
C PRO A 175 29.04 -8.74 -1.38
N ARG A 176 28.71 -9.52 -2.42
CA ARG A 176 27.84 -10.71 -2.32
C ARG A 176 28.31 -11.87 -3.18
N MET A 177 28.19 -13.10 -2.66
CA MET A 177 28.38 -14.33 -3.41
C MET A 177 27.16 -14.63 -4.30
N VAL A 178 27.38 -14.78 -5.61
CA VAL A 178 26.32 -15.13 -6.57
C VAL A 178 26.28 -16.64 -6.82
N SER A 179 27.46 -17.25 -6.88
CA SER A 179 27.67 -18.68 -7.15
C SER A 179 28.94 -19.14 -6.40
N PRO A 180 29.12 -20.44 -6.11
CA PRO A 180 30.42 -20.95 -5.69
C PRO A 180 31.52 -20.46 -6.64
N GLY A 181 32.56 -19.84 -6.09
CA GLY A 181 33.65 -19.26 -6.86
C GLY A 181 33.40 -17.88 -7.51
N VAL A 182 32.20 -17.28 -7.43
CA VAL A 182 31.92 -15.95 -8.03
C VAL A 182 31.35 -14.97 -6.98
N ARG A 183 32.10 -13.91 -6.73
CA ARG A 183 31.72 -12.81 -5.83
C ARG A 183 31.53 -11.51 -6.59
N ILE A 184 30.40 -10.82 -6.40
CA ILE A 184 30.27 -9.43 -6.83
C ILE A 184 30.89 -8.55 -5.75
N GLU A 185 31.93 -7.80 -6.09
CA GLU A 185 32.56 -6.82 -5.18
C GLU A 185 31.71 -5.56 -5.08
N GLY A 186 31.09 -5.16 -6.18
CA GLY A 186 30.24 -3.98 -6.30
C GLY A 186 30.32 -3.36 -7.68
N ALA A 187 29.77 -2.15 -7.78
CA ALA A 187 29.85 -1.29 -8.94
C ALA A 187 30.47 0.05 -8.57
N ASP A 188 31.14 0.65 -9.54
CA ASP A 188 31.76 1.96 -9.47
C ASP A 188 31.62 2.71 -10.79
N ALA A 189 31.74 4.04 -10.74
CA ALA A 189 31.72 4.88 -11.93
C ALA A 189 33.15 5.29 -12.28
N HIS A 190 33.61 4.98 -13.48
CA HIS A 190 34.96 5.34 -13.93
C HIS A 190 34.90 5.87 -15.37
N GLY A 191 35.35 7.11 -15.57
CA GLY A 191 35.36 7.74 -16.90
C GLY A 191 33.98 7.96 -17.54
N GLY A 192 32.91 7.99 -16.72
CA GLY A 192 31.53 8.06 -17.21
C GLY A 192 30.88 6.70 -17.48
N ASP A 193 31.66 5.62 -17.44
CA ASP A 193 31.15 4.25 -17.59
C ASP A 193 30.77 3.66 -16.23
N PHE A 194 29.74 2.82 -16.25
CA PHE A 194 29.28 2.06 -15.10
C PHE A 194 29.99 0.73 -15.08
N ARG A 195 30.86 0.53 -14.09
CA ARG A 195 31.68 -0.67 -13.98
C ARG A 195 31.13 -1.58 -12.90
N VAL A 196 30.91 -2.84 -13.22
CA VAL A 196 30.57 -3.89 -12.23
C VAL A 196 31.78 -4.78 -12.05
N ARG A 197 32.31 -4.83 -10.82
CA ARG A 197 33.45 -5.68 -10.45
C ARG A 197 32.98 -7.02 -9.93
N MET A 198 33.42 -8.07 -10.61
CA MET A 198 33.18 -9.46 -10.25
C MET A 198 34.52 -10.14 -10.01
N ARG A 199 34.63 -10.89 -8.91
CA ARG A 199 35.84 -11.63 -8.54
C ARG A 199 35.60 -13.12 -8.61
N LEU A 200 36.47 -13.82 -9.33
CA LEU A 200 36.50 -15.27 -9.39
C LEU A 200 37.44 -15.80 -8.29
N LEU A 201 36.87 -16.37 -7.23
CA LEU A 201 37.63 -16.79 -6.05
C LEU A 201 38.48 -18.04 -6.30
N GLU A 202 38.03 -18.94 -7.17
CA GLU A 202 38.68 -20.23 -7.45
C GLU A 202 39.58 -20.19 -8.69
N PHE A 203 39.62 -19.06 -9.41
CA PHE A 203 40.37 -18.95 -10.66
C PHE A 203 41.75 -18.33 -10.42
N THR A 204 42.80 -19.12 -10.64
CA THR A 204 44.21 -18.72 -10.48
C THR A 204 44.92 -18.37 -11.79
N GLY A 205 44.24 -18.54 -12.93
CA GLY A 205 44.79 -18.26 -14.25
C GLY A 205 44.87 -16.76 -14.60
N ASN A 206 45.61 -16.45 -15.66
CA ASN A 206 45.80 -15.07 -16.14
C ASN A 206 44.82 -14.67 -17.26
N ALA A 207 44.10 -15.62 -17.84
CA ALA A 207 43.18 -15.36 -18.95
C ALA A 207 42.03 -16.40 -19.01
N LEU A 208 40.80 -15.92 -19.19
CA LEU A 208 39.65 -16.77 -19.51
C LEU A 208 39.78 -17.36 -20.92
N ARG A 209 39.35 -18.61 -21.10
CA ARG A 209 39.28 -19.27 -22.42
C ARG A 209 38.28 -18.53 -23.33
N PRO A 210 38.48 -18.51 -24.66
CA PRO A 210 37.58 -17.80 -25.58
C PRO A 210 36.11 -18.20 -25.45
N GLU A 211 35.83 -19.50 -25.31
CA GLU A 211 34.47 -20.04 -25.16
C GLU A 211 33.77 -19.51 -23.90
N GLN A 212 34.50 -19.45 -22.78
CA GLN A 212 33.96 -18.92 -21.52
C GLN A 212 33.65 -17.43 -21.61
N ARG A 213 34.43 -16.66 -22.38
CA ARG A 213 34.17 -15.22 -22.59
C ARG A 213 32.87 -15.01 -23.35
N ILE A 214 32.58 -15.84 -24.35
CA ILE A 214 31.33 -15.77 -25.12
C ILE A 214 30.15 -16.07 -24.20
N GLN A 215 30.22 -17.16 -23.45
CA GLN A 215 29.15 -17.54 -22.53
C GLN A 215 28.89 -16.47 -21.45
N MET A 216 29.94 -15.90 -20.86
CA MET A 216 29.81 -14.81 -19.89
C MET A 216 29.19 -13.55 -20.49
N ARG A 217 29.54 -13.22 -21.74
CA ARG A 217 28.95 -12.08 -22.45
C ARG A 217 27.45 -12.26 -22.66
N GLU A 218 27.01 -13.46 -23.05
CA GLU A 218 25.58 -13.76 -23.22
C GLU A 218 24.81 -13.68 -21.90
N VAL A 219 25.35 -14.25 -20.82
CA VAL A 219 24.73 -14.19 -19.50
C VAL A 219 24.65 -12.75 -18.99
N ALA A 220 25.70 -11.96 -19.18
CA ALA A 220 25.73 -10.55 -18.85
C ALA A 220 24.69 -9.75 -19.64
N ALA A 221 24.57 -9.99 -20.94
CA ALA A 221 23.55 -9.36 -21.78
C ALA A 221 22.13 -9.71 -21.30
N GLN A 222 21.84 -10.99 -21.05
CA GLN A 222 20.55 -11.42 -20.53
C GLN A 222 20.21 -10.80 -19.16
N ALA A 223 21.21 -10.66 -18.28
CA ALA A 223 21.03 -10.02 -16.97
C ALA A 223 20.64 -8.54 -17.11
N ILE A 224 21.27 -7.82 -18.04
CA ILE A 224 20.93 -6.41 -18.34
C ILE A 224 19.51 -6.30 -18.89
N CYS A 225 19.12 -7.18 -19.81
CA CYS A 225 17.77 -7.12 -20.39
C CYS A 225 16.67 -7.40 -19.36
N LYS A 226 16.99 -8.09 -18.26
CA LYS A 226 16.08 -8.33 -17.13
C LYS A 226 16.02 -7.18 -16.12
N LEU A 227 16.79 -6.11 -16.29
CA LEU A 227 16.76 -4.98 -15.35
C LEU A 227 15.41 -4.23 -15.39
N PRO A 228 14.93 -3.71 -14.23
CA PRO A 228 13.76 -2.84 -14.15
C PRO A 228 13.85 -1.68 -15.15
N ALA A 229 12.71 -1.31 -15.75
CA ALA A 229 12.64 -0.25 -16.77
C ALA A 229 13.20 1.10 -16.27
N ALA A 230 13.05 1.40 -14.96
CA ALA A 230 13.60 2.61 -14.33
C ALA A 230 15.14 2.67 -14.36
N ILE A 231 15.81 1.53 -14.25
CA ILE A 231 17.28 1.46 -14.32
C ILE A 231 17.72 1.58 -15.79
N ARG A 232 17.02 0.89 -16.70
CA ARG A 232 17.30 0.97 -18.15
C ARG A 232 17.17 2.39 -18.69
N SER A 233 16.14 3.14 -18.29
CA SER A 233 15.97 4.53 -18.69
C SER A 233 17.05 5.47 -18.14
N ALA A 234 17.59 5.18 -16.95
CA ALA A 234 18.73 5.92 -16.41
C ALA A 234 20.00 5.69 -17.24
N PHE A 235 20.28 4.43 -17.60
CA PHE A 235 21.40 4.09 -18.48
C PHE A 235 21.30 4.78 -19.85
N ASP A 236 20.11 4.74 -20.46
CA ASP A 236 19.84 5.38 -21.76
C ASP A 236 20.02 6.90 -21.69
N LYS A 237 19.46 7.54 -20.64
CA LYS A 237 19.58 8.99 -20.42
C LYS A 237 21.03 9.45 -20.30
N HIS A 238 21.87 8.67 -19.61
CA HIS A 238 23.27 9.01 -19.39
C HIS A 238 24.21 8.50 -20.50
N LYS A 239 23.68 7.79 -21.50
CA LYS A 239 24.48 7.04 -22.50
C LYS A 239 25.58 6.20 -21.84
N ALA A 240 25.32 5.74 -20.61
CA ALA A 240 26.31 5.08 -19.79
C ALA A 240 26.51 3.65 -20.32
N ARG A 241 27.77 3.28 -20.56
CA ARG A 241 28.10 1.91 -20.98
C ARG A 241 28.29 1.05 -19.73
N LEU A 242 27.81 -0.18 -19.81
CA LEU A 242 27.99 -1.13 -18.72
C LEU A 242 29.23 -1.98 -18.99
N MET A 243 30.22 -1.92 -18.11
CA MET A 243 31.45 -2.67 -18.22
C MET A 243 31.57 -3.66 -17.07
N TYR A 244 31.58 -4.95 -17.39
CA TYR A 244 31.91 -5.98 -16.42
C TYR A 244 33.42 -6.14 -16.36
N GLN A 245 34.02 -5.83 -15.21
CA GLN A 245 35.42 -6.11 -14.93
C GLN A 245 35.50 -7.40 -14.10
N ILE A 246 36.15 -8.41 -14.66
CA ILE A 246 36.35 -9.71 -14.03
C ILE A 246 37.77 -9.75 -13.47
N GLU A 247 37.87 -9.90 -12.15
CA GLU A 247 39.12 -9.98 -11.40
C GLU A 247 39.40 -11.42 -10.96
N ASN A 248 40.68 -11.79 -10.90
CA ASN A 248 41.10 -13.04 -10.26
C ASN A 248 41.05 -12.92 -8.74
N SER A 249 41.37 -14.01 -8.04
CA SER A 249 41.45 -14.01 -6.57
C SER A 249 42.49 -13.04 -6.00
N ARG A 250 43.46 -12.59 -6.80
CA ARG A 250 44.49 -11.59 -6.45
C ARG A 250 44.05 -10.14 -6.73
N GLY A 251 42.92 -9.93 -7.39
CA GLY A 251 42.43 -8.61 -7.82
C GLY A 251 42.93 -8.16 -9.20
N ASP A 252 43.69 -8.99 -9.93
CA ASP A 252 44.14 -8.65 -11.29
C ASP A 252 42.98 -8.78 -12.28
N SER A 253 42.85 -7.78 -13.16
CA SER A 253 41.83 -7.77 -14.21
C SER A 253 42.14 -8.83 -15.28
N ILE A 254 41.29 -9.85 -15.39
CA ILE A 254 41.44 -10.94 -16.37
C ILE A 254 40.69 -10.64 -17.66
N ALA A 255 39.52 -10.04 -17.54
CA ALA A 255 38.65 -9.72 -18.67
C ALA A 255 37.81 -8.48 -18.39
N GLN A 256 37.55 -7.73 -19.46
CA GLN A 256 36.61 -6.63 -19.47
C GLN A 256 35.60 -6.89 -20.57
N ILE A 257 34.32 -6.95 -20.21
CA ILE A 257 33.23 -7.19 -21.15
C ILE A 257 32.36 -5.95 -21.16
N LEU A 258 32.38 -5.23 -22.28
CA LEU A 258 31.50 -4.10 -22.52
C LEU A 258 30.16 -4.62 -23.06
N VAL A 259 29.07 -4.25 -22.40
CA VAL A 259 27.72 -4.60 -22.84
C VAL A 259 26.89 -3.32 -22.97
N THR A 260 26.26 -3.16 -24.13
CA THR A 260 25.38 -2.04 -24.44
C THR A 260 23.92 -2.49 -24.39
N LEU A 261 23.02 -1.55 -24.08
CA LEU A 261 21.57 -1.81 -24.07
C LEU A 261 21.03 -2.20 -25.46
N ASP A 262 21.72 -1.81 -26.53
CA ASP A 262 21.39 -2.22 -27.90
C ASP A 262 21.43 -3.75 -28.09
N SER A 263 22.14 -4.46 -27.22
CA SER A 263 22.20 -5.93 -27.21
C SER A 263 20.89 -6.59 -26.75
N CYS A 264 19.90 -5.82 -26.32
CA CYS A 264 18.59 -6.30 -25.86
C CYS A 264 17.47 -6.17 -26.92
N GLN A 265 17.77 -5.64 -28.11
CA GLN A 265 16.85 -5.60 -29.25
C GLN A 265 16.92 -6.92 -30.03
#